data_AF-A0A1V5X9A2-F1
#
_entry.id   AF-A0A1V5X9A2-F1
#
_cell.length_a   1.000
_cell.length_b   1.000
_cell.length_c   1.000
_cell.angle_alpha   90.00
_cell.angle_beta   90.00
_cell.angle_gamma   90.00
#
_symmetry.space_group_name_H-M   'P 1'
#
loop_
_entity.id
_entity.type
_entity.pdbx_description
1 polymer ?
#
loop_
_entity_poly.entity_id
_entity_poly.type
_entity_poly.pdbx_seq_one_letter_code
_entity_poly.pdbx_strand_id
1 'polypeptide(L)'
;MSIAVSSVRPLDHCVFTHPEAWWTTMGNTSSWDRSSTNTPVPIEVVDGAQTCVQYVQKNLGIALDYQTETLPVLDHYLREARAQGSPHTHALIASVAGCYLGELLRARHPLCWEPLAQDQLLWSLSAPSITIFPVAMAHVALVGPKAEKQWEVFRFAPPLRQALTRRLQALPVVSDDEYVAPSTRVEVVDMAFEWLEATNNKHAHDHEPAEPEE
;
A
#
# COMPACT_ATOMS: atom_id res chain seq x y z
N MET A 1 28.47 14.55 26.91
CA MET A 1 27.42 13.61 27.35
C MET A 1 27.01 12.81 26.14
N SER A 2 27.57 11.61 25.99
CA SER A 2 27.22 10.64 24.94
C SER A 2 26.20 9.67 25.52
N ILE A 3 25.10 9.43 24.80
CA ILE A 3 24.21 8.30 25.09
C ILE A 3 24.49 7.23 24.05
N ALA A 4 24.97 6.10 24.56
CA ALA A 4 25.44 4.95 23.82
C ALA A 4 24.28 4.16 23.18
N VAL A 5 24.52 3.72 21.96
CA VAL A 5 23.83 2.62 21.29
C VAL A 5 24.25 1.32 21.97
N SER A 6 23.34 0.62 22.63
CA SER A 6 23.42 -0.85 22.76
C SER A 6 22.14 -1.47 23.33
N SER A 7 21.84 -2.66 22.80
CA SER A 7 21.03 -3.75 23.38
C SER A 7 19.71 -4.06 22.67
N VAL A 8 19.85 -4.62 21.48
CA VAL A 8 18.89 -5.59 20.93
C VAL A 8 19.01 -6.88 21.74
N ARG A 9 17.89 -7.39 22.26
CA ARG A 9 17.73 -8.77 22.75
C ARG A 9 16.38 -9.35 22.32
N PRO A 10 16.29 -10.68 22.21
CA PRO A 10 15.51 -11.36 21.17
C PRO A 10 14.09 -11.71 21.65
N LEU A 11 13.14 -11.67 20.71
CA LEU A 11 11.87 -12.37 20.84
C LEU A 11 12.00 -13.72 20.14
N ASP A 12 12.52 -14.70 20.87
CA ASP A 12 12.28 -16.10 20.57
C ASP A 12 10.85 -16.45 20.98
N HIS A 13 10.25 -17.36 20.21
CA HIS A 13 8.93 -18.02 20.40
C HIS A 13 7.71 -17.36 19.73
N CYS A 14 7.74 -17.29 18.40
CA CYS A 14 6.59 -17.70 17.59
C CYS A 14 7.07 -18.77 16.61
N VAL A 15 6.86 -20.03 16.97
CA VAL A 15 7.05 -21.18 16.09
C VAL A 15 5.86 -21.21 15.13
N PHE A 16 6.00 -20.60 13.96
CA PHE A 16 5.21 -20.93 12.78
C PHE A 16 6.07 -21.82 11.88
N THR A 17 5.90 -23.12 12.03
CA THR A 17 6.46 -24.12 11.11
C THR A 17 5.59 -24.21 9.86
N HIS A 18 6.13 -23.81 8.70
CA HIS A 18 5.97 -24.36 7.33
C HIS A 18 6.21 -23.28 6.24
N PRO A 19 6.58 -23.66 5.00
CA PRO A 19 7.83 -24.29 4.61
C PRO A 19 8.58 -23.45 3.55
N GLU A 20 9.84 -23.82 3.32
CA GLU A 20 10.71 -23.52 2.17
C GLU A 20 10.54 -22.26 1.30
N ALA A 21 11.63 -21.51 1.27
CA ALA A 21 12.03 -20.50 0.30
C ALA A 21 11.63 -20.82 -1.16
N TRP A 22 10.53 -20.21 -1.61
CA TRP A 22 10.07 -20.24 -3.00
C TRP A 22 10.90 -19.33 -3.94
N TRP A 23 11.86 -18.56 -3.42
CA TRP A 23 12.67 -17.64 -4.23
C TRP A 23 13.87 -18.29 -4.95
N THR A 24 14.11 -19.60 -4.78
CA THR A 24 15.32 -20.26 -5.32
C THR A 24 15.09 -20.98 -6.67
N THR A 25 13.85 -21.08 -7.16
CA THR A 25 13.53 -21.87 -8.37
C THR A 25 12.56 -21.16 -9.32
N MET A 26 12.84 -19.91 -9.71
CA MET A 26 12.22 -19.33 -10.90
C MET A 26 13.28 -18.69 -11.78
N GLY A 27 13.94 -19.54 -12.57
CA GLY A 27 14.52 -19.11 -13.83
C GLY A 27 13.40 -18.89 -14.84
N ASN A 28 13.46 -17.74 -15.50
CA ASN A 28 12.95 -17.48 -16.84
C ASN A 28 11.55 -18.05 -17.19
N THR A 29 10.51 -17.39 -16.71
CA THR A 29 9.21 -17.35 -17.43
C THR A 29 8.80 -15.90 -17.58
N SER A 30 9.38 -15.26 -18.60
CA SER A 30 8.94 -14.00 -19.18
C SER A 30 7.58 -14.19 -19.85
N SER A 31 6.51 -14.19 -19.06
CA SER A 31 5.16 -13.88 -19.52
C SER A 31 4.35 -13.48 -18.30
N TRP A 32 4.16 -12.17 -18.13
CA TRP A 32 3.13 -11.64 -17.26
C TRP A 32 1.79 -12.11 -17.84
N ASP A 33 1.40 -13.32 -17.47
CA ASP A 33 0.09 -13.83 -17.82
C ASP A 33 -0.92 -12.92 -17.14
N ARG A 34 -1.56 -12.06 -17.95
CA ARG A 34 -2.66 -11.19 -17.51
C ARG A 34 -3.87 -11.99 -17.03
N SER A 35 -3.83 -13.32 -17.02
CA SER A 35 -4.96 -14.18 -16.66
C SER A 35 -5.26 -14.27 -15.16
N SER A 36 -4.47 -13.64 -14.27
CA SER A 36 -4.83 -13.54 -12.84
C SER A 36 -5.82 -12.40 -12.51
N THR A 37 -6.17 -11.54 -13.47
CA THR A 37 -6.87 -10.26 -13.21
C THR A 37 -8.39 -10.37 -13.05
N ASN A 38 -8.97 -11.55 -12.87
CA ASN A 38 -10.43 -11.72 -12.86
C ASN A 38 -11.00 -12.22 -11.52
N THR A 39 -10.36 -11.88 -10.41
CA THR A 39 -11.02 -12.02 -9.10
C THR A 39 -11.99 -10.85 -8.93
N PRO A 40 -13.29 -11.09 -8.79
CA PRO A 40 -14.25 -10.02 -8.55
C PRO A 40 -13.92 -9.31 -7.24
N VAL A 41 -14.12 -7.99 -7.22
CA VAL A 41 -13.95 -7.20 -5.99
C VAL A 41 -14.93 -7.71 -4.93
N PRO A 42 -14.48 -7.98 -3.70
CA PRO A 42 -15.38 -8.35 -2.61
C PRO A 42 -16.46 -7.30 -2.39
N ILE A 43 -17.71 -7.72 -2.17
CA ILE A 43 -18.85 -6.80 -2.02
C ILE A 43 -18.67 -5.87 -0.82
N GLU A 44 -18.06 -6.38 0.25
CA GLU A 44 -17.76 -5.61 1.46
C GLU A 44 -16.84 -4.42 1.19
N VAL A 45 -15.91 -4.58 0.24
CA VAL A 45 -15.02 -3.51 -0.20
C VAL A 45 -15.80 -2.48 -1.01
N VAL A 46 -16.65 -2.91 -1.94
CA VAL A 46 -17.46 -2.00 -2.77
C VAL A 46 -18.39 -1.17 -1.89
N ASP A 47 -19.11 -1.81 -0.97
CA ASP A 47 -20.02 -1.16 -0.03
C ASP A 47 -19.26 -0.21 0.91
N GLY A 48 -18.10 -0.64 1.41
CA GLY A 48 -17.21 0.17 2.24
C GLY A 48 -16.71 1.41 1.52
N ALA A 49 -16.23 1.27 0.27
CA ALA A 49 -15.74 2.37 -0.54
C ALA A 49 -16.85 3.40 -0.80
N GLN A 50 -18.04 2.94 -1.19
CA GLN A 50 -19.19 3.81 -1.40
C GLN A 50 -19.65 4.52 -0.11
N THR A 51 -19.57 3.82 1.03
CA THR A 51 -19.85 4.42 2.33
C THR A 51 -18.87 5.53 2.67
N CYS A 52 -17.59 5.37 2.34
CA CYS A 52 -16.58 6.42 2.51
C CYS A 52 -16.93 7.67 1.68
N VAL A 53 -17.29 7.51 0.41
CA VAL A 53 -17.71 8.62 -0.46
C VAL A 53 -18.89 9.38 0.17
N GLN A 54 -19.88 8.66 0.68
CA GLN A 54 -21.04 9.26 1.35
C GLN A 54 -20.65 10.01 2.63
N TYR A 55 -19.75 9.45 3.44
CA TYR A 55 -19.29 10.09 4.67
C TYR A 55 -18.55 11.40 4.37
N VAL A 56 -17.63 11.39 3.40
CA VAL A 56 -16.88 12.58 3.02
C VAL A 56 -17.81 13.64 2.43
N GLN A 57 -18.69 13.26 1.50
CA GLN A 57 -19.67 14.18 0.92
C GLN A 57 -20.60 14.79 1.98
N LYS A 58 -21.05 14.00 2.96
CA LYS A 58 -21.94 14.47 4.03
C LYS A 58 -21.25 15.47 4.96
N ASN A 59 -19.99 15.24 5.30
CA ASN A 59 -19.27 16.06 6.28
C ASN A 59 -18.60 17.28 5.65
N LEU A 60 -18.03 17.14 4.45
CA LEU A 60 -17.25 18.19 3.79
C LEU A 60 -17.95 18.85 2.59
N GLY A 61 -19.07 18.28 2.11
CA GLY A 61 -19.78 18.80 0.95
C GLY A 61 -19.12 18.49 -0.40
N ILE A 62 -18.03 17.73 -0.42
CA ILE A 62 -17.25 17.40 -1.62
C ILE A 62 -17.27 15.88 -1.83
N ALA A 63 -17.53 15.45 -3.06
CA ALA A 63 -17.56 14.04 -3.42
C ALA A 63 -16.17 13.57 -3.80
N LEU A 64 -15.78 12.42 -3.27
CA LEU A 64 -14.61 11.69 -3.75
C LEU A 64 -14.96 11.02 -5.09
N ASP A 65 -14.03 11.03 -6.03
CA ASP A 65 -14.24 10.60 -7.43
C ASP A 65 -13.29 9.47 -7.87
N TYR A 66 -12.60 8.83 -6.92
CA TYR A 66 -11.58 7.83 -7.17
C TYR A 66 -10.37 8.34 -7.98
N GLN A 67 -10.18 9.66 -8.06
CA GLN A 67 -8.98 10.28 -8.62
C GLN A 67 -8.04 10.76 -7.51
N THR A 68 -6.75 10.88 -7.84
CA THR A 68 -5.71 11.35 -6.91
C THR A 68 -5.95 12.79 -6.45
N GLU A 69 -6.59 13.58 -7.30
CA GLU A 69 -6.91 15.00 -7.11
C GLU A 69 -7.88 15.22 -5.95
N THR A 70 -8.70 14.22 -5.61
CA THR A 70 -9.62 14.28 -4.45
C THR A 70 -9.04 13.67 -3.17
N LEU A 71 -7.84 13.06 -3.20
CA LEU A 71 -7.19 12.52 -2.00
C LEU A 71 -6.92 13.57 -0.91
N PRO A 72 -6.52 14.82 -1.22
CA PRO A 72 -6.38 15.85 -0.17
C PRO A 72 -7.68 16.11 0.61
N VAL A 73 -8.86 15.88 0.00
CA VAL A 73 -10.16 15.97 0.68
C VAL A 73 -10.31 14.84 1.69
N LEU A 74 -9.90 13.61 1.32
CA LEU A 74 -9.88 12.47 2.24
C LEU A 74 -8.88 12.69 3.38
N ASP A 75 -7.68 13.21 3.10
CA ASP A 75 -6.69 13.53 4.12
C ASP A 75 -7.24 14.52 5.16
N HIS A 76 -7.92 15.55 4.68
CA HIS A 76 -8.58 16.54 5.53
C HIS A 76 -9.67 15.88 6.39
N TYR A 77 -10.55 15.08 5.78
CA TYR A 77 -11.60 14.37 6.49
C TYR A 77 -11.05 13.46 7.61
N LEU A 78 -10.01 12.68 7.34
CA LEU A 78 -9.39 11.81 8.35
C LEU A 78 -8.77 12.63 9.49
N ARG A 79 -8.21 13.80 9.20
CA ARG A 79 -7.66 14.70 10.24
C ARG A 79 -8.76 15.28 11.13
N GLU A 80 -9.90 15.68 10.56
CA GLU A 80 -11.05 16.14 11.35
C GLU A 80 -11.66 15.01 12.19
N ALA A 81 -11.83 13.83 11.59
CA ALA A 81 -12.31 12.64 12.26
C ALA A 81 -11.38 12.20 13.40
N ARG A 82 -10.06 12.36 13.25
CA ARG A 82 -9.09 12.14 14.34
C ARG A 82 -9.39 13.02 15.55
N ALA A 83 -9.64 14.31 15.31
CA ALA A 83 -9.84 15.30 16.37
C ALA A 83 -11.18 15.15 17.10
N GLN A 84 -12.21 14.62 16.43
CA GLN A 84 -13.59 14.61 16.92
C GLN A 84 -14.13 13.21 17.25
N GLY A 85 -13.49 12.16 16.76
CA GLY A 85 -14.01 10.78 16.81
C GLY A 85 -13.66 10.02 18.08
N SER A 86 -14.50 9.02 18.39
CA SER A 86 -14.19 7.97 19.38
C SER A 86 -13.37 6.84 18.75
N PRO A 87 -12.66 6.00 19.53
CA PRO A 87 -11.93 4.85 18.99
C PRO A 87 -12.81 3.89 18.16
N HIS A 88 -14.07 3.71 18.55
CA HIS A 88 -15.01 2.87 17.80
C HIS A 88 -15.37 3.50 16.44
N THR A 89 -15.61 4.82 16.44
CA THR A 89 -15.80 5.59 15.21
C THR A 89 -14.56 5.54 14.32
N HIS A 90 -13.36 5.57 14.91
CA HIS A 90 -12.12 5.49 14.16
C HIS A 90 -11.96 4.16 13.44
N ALA A 91 -12.29 3.03 14.07
CA ALA A 91 -12.23 1.73 13.41
C ALA A 91 -13.14 1.68 12.17
N LEU A 92 -14.37 2.20 12.28
CA LEU A 92 -15.30 2.26 11.15
C LEU A 92 -14.80 3.19 10.04
N ILE A 93 -14.33 4.40 10.39
CA ILE A 93 -13.82 5.36 9.40
C ILE A 93 -12.59 4.81 8.68
N ALA A 94 -11.65 4.20 9.41
CA ALA A 94 -10.47 3.58 8.83
C ALA A 94 -10.84 2.44 7.88
N SER A 95 -11.83 1.62 8.24
CA SER A 95 -12.36 0.55 7.40
C SER A 95 -12.88 1.06 6.06
N VAL A 96 -13.84 1.99 6.09
CA VAL A 96 -14.45 2.51 4.85
C VAL A 96 -13.45 3.31 4.02
N ALA A 97 -12.59 4.11 4.65
CA ALA A 97 -11.53 4.84 3.95
C ALA A 97 -10.50 3.90 3.32
N GLY A 98 -10.14 2.81 4.00
CA GLY A 98 -9.28 1.76 3.45
C GLY A 98 -9.90 1.05 2.25
N CYS A 99 -11.21 0.78 2.28
CA CYS A 99 -11.90 0.21 1.12
C CYS A 99 -11.85 1.17 -0.09
N TYR A 100 -12.10 2.47 0.14
CA TYR A 100 -11.99 3.49 -0.90
C TYR A 100 -10.56 3.58 -1.48
N LEU A 101 -9.55 3.66 -0.60
CA LEU A 101 -8.15 3.71 -1.03
C LEU A 101 -7.74 2.46 -1.80
N GLY A 102 -8.22 1.30 -1.38
CA GLY A 102 -7.92 0.06 -2.06
C GLY A 102 -8.53 0.02 -3.47
N GLU A 103 -9.79 0.44 -3.64
CA GLU A 103 -10.38 0.53 -4.98
C GLU A 103 -9.71 1.58 -5.86
N LEU A 104 -9.31 2.73 -5.30
CA LEU A 104 -8.52 3.72 -6.02
C LEU A 104 -7.19 3.14 -6.51
N LEU A 105 -6.45 2.44 -5.64
CA LEU A 105 -5.17 1.82 -6.01
C LEU A 105 -5.36 0.70 -7.05
N ARG A 106 -6.40 -0.11 -6.91
CA ARG A 106 -6.74 -1.19 -7.84
C ARG A 106 -7.16 -0.67 -9.21
N ALA A 107 -7.80 0.49 -9.28
CA ALA A 107 -8.16 1.13 -10.55
C ALA A 107 -6.93 1.68 -11.29
N ARG A 108 -5.85 2.00 -10.57
CA ARG A 108 -4.63 2.60 -11.11
C ARG A 108 -3.55 1.58 -11.48
N HIS A 109 -3.48 0.49 -10.73
CA HIS A 109 -2.38 -0.47 -10.79
C HIS A 109 -2.89 -1.90 -10.94
N PRO A 110 -2.07 -2.85 -11.45
CA PRO A 110 -2.43 -4.26 -11.57
C PRO A 110 -2.40 -4.98 -10.21
N LEU A 111 -3.14 -4.45 -9.24
CA LEU A 111 -3.34 -5.00 -7.91
C LEU A 111 -4.61 -5.84 -7.87
N CYS A 112 -4.64 -6.86 -7.01
CA CYS A 112 -5.82 -7.66 -6.75
C CYS A 112 -6.09 -7.72 -5.25
N TRP A 113 -7.36 -7.72 -4.85
CA TRP A 113 -7.72 -8.00 -3.46
C TRP A 113 -7.42 -9.46 -3.14
N GLU A 114 -6.71 -9.66 -2.04
CA GLU A 114 -6.55 -10.98 -1.44
C GLU A 114 -7.86 -11.42 -0.76
N PRO A 115 -8.05 -12.72 -0.50
CA PRO A 115 -9.15 -13.20 0.33
C PRO A 115 -9.23 -12.42 1.64
N LEU A 116 -10.42 -11.90 1.94
CA LEU A 116 -10.61 -11.00 3.08
C LEU A 116 -10.32 -11.74 4.39
N ALA A 117 -9.34 -11.24 5.13
CA ALA A 117 -9.03 -11.71 6.46
C ALA A 117 -10.16 -11.34 7.44
N GLN A 118 -10.24 -12.06 8.56
CA GLN A 118 -11.20 -11.75 9.62
C GLN A 118 -10.95 -10.36 10.25
N ASP A 119 -9.67 -9.98 10.38
CA ASP A 119 -9.28 -8.64 10.79
C ASP A 119 -9.17 -7.73 9.57
N GLN A 120 -9.95 -6.65 9.58
CA GLN A 120 -10.01 -5.68 8.48
C GLN A 120 -8.69 -4.94 8.28
N LEU A 121 -7.88 -4.76 9.33
CA LEU A 121 -6.56 -4.12 9.19
C LEU A 121 -5.59 -4.97 8.36
N LEU A 122 -5.87 -6.26 8.19
CA LEU A 122 -5.09 -7.20 7.38
C LEU A 122 -5.63 -7.37 5.95
N TRP A 123 -6.73 -6.67 5.60
CA TRP A 123 -7.20 -6.65 4.22
C TRP A 123 -6.14 -6.06 3.32
N SER A 124 -5.82 -6.74 2.23
CA SER A 124 -4.67 -6.40 1.41
C SER A 124 -4.93 -6.49 -0.08
N LEU A 125 -4.21 -5.64 -0.79
CA LEU A 125 -4.02 -5.69 -2.24
C LEU A 125 -2.65 -6.26 -2.54
N SER A 126 -2.54 -7.12 -3.54
CA SER A 126 -1.27 -7.73 -3.93
C SER A 126 -1.00 -7.61 -5.43
N ALA A 127 0.29 -7.53 -5.74
CA ALA A 127 0.87 -7.70 -7.06
C ALA A 127 2.25 -8.37 -6.87
N PRO A 128 2.91 -8.86 -7.94
CA PRO A 128 4.28 -9.35 -7.80
C PRO A 128 5.17 -8.30 -7.13
N SER A 129 5.83 -8.68 -6.04
CA SER A 129 6.72 -7.82 -5.24
C SER A 129 6.08 -6.70 -4.41
N ILE A 130 4.75 -6.57 -4.39
CA ILE A 130 4.03 -5.52 -3.65
C ILE A 130 2.85 -6.13 -2.89
N THR A 131 2.73 -5.80 -1.61
CA THR A 131 1.49 -5.97 -0.83
C THR A 131 1.17 -4.64 -0.15
N ILE A 132 -0.09 -4.23 -0.17
CA ILE A 132 -0.57 -2.98 0.40
C ILE A 132 -1.71 -3.29 1.36
N PHE A 133 -1.71 -2.68 2.53
CA PHE A 133 -2.77 -2.83 3.55
C PHE A 133 -3.54 -1.52 3.66
N PRO A 134 -4.50 -1.25 2.76
CA PRO A 134 -5.13 0.07 2.66
C PRO A 134 -5.96 0.44 3.89
N VAL A 135 -6.53 -0.54 4.60
CA VAL A 135 -7.24 -0.29 5.87
C VAL A 135 -6.27 0.08 6.99
N ALA A 136 -5.12 -0.61 7.10
CA ALA A 136 -4.06 -0.21 8.02
C ALA A 136 -3.50 1.17 7.69
N MET A 137 -3.36 1.50 6.39
CA MET A 137 -2.95 2.81 5.93
C MET A 137 -3.91 3.92 6.40
N ALA A 138 -5.21 3.74 6.15
CA ALA A 138 -6.24 4.66 6.62
C ALA A 138 -6.29 4.74 8.15
N HIS A 139 -6.07 3.63 8.85
CA HIS A 139 -6.02 3.59 10.31
C HIS A 139 -4.85 4.42 10.85
N VAL A 140 -3.64 4.28 10.31
CA VAL A 140 -2.50 5.11 10.71
C VAL A 140 -2.77 6.58 10.39
N ALA A 141 -3.32 6.88 9.21
CA ALA A 141 -3.71 8.24 8.84
C ALA A 141 -4.78 8.82 9.79
N LEU A 142 -5.63 7.99 10.36
CA LEU A 142 -6.68 8.43 11.27
C LEU A 142 -6.22 8.55 12.71
N VAL A 143 -5.49 7.57 13.25
CA VAL A 143 -4.98 7.59 14.64
C VAL A 143 -3.77 8.52 14.77
N GLY A 144 -3.00 8.66 13.70
CA GLY A 144 -1.87 9.56 13.57
C GLY A 144 -0.50 8.90 13.61
N PRO A 145 0.56 9.70 13.40
CA PRO A 145 1.91 9.18 13.10
C PRO A 145 2.52 8.29 14.17
N LYS A 146 2.04 8.41 15.42
CA LYS A 146 2.48 7.55 16.54
C LYS A 146 2.09 6.08 16.34
N ALA A 147 1.03 5.80 15.58
CA ALA A 147 0.57 4.44 15.28
C ALA A 147 1.38 3.78 14.15
N GLU A 148 2.18 4.53 13.39
CA GLU A 148 2.93 4.02 12.24
C GLU A 148 3.81 2.79 12.57
N LYS A 149 4.43 2.77 13.76
CA LYS A 149 5.32 1.67 14.16
C LYS A 149 4.58 0.37 14.50
N GLN A 150 3.26 0.42 14.63
CA GLN A 150 2.42 -0.70 15.06
C GLN A 150 1.85 -1.48 13.87
N TRP A 151 1.82 -0.88 12.69
CA TRP A 151 1.10 -1.41 11.53
C TRP A 151 2.00 -1.44 10.30
N GLU A 152 2.01 -2.59 9.64
CA GLU A 152 2.57 -2.70 8.29
C GLU A 152 1.52 -2.18 7.30
N VAL A 153 1.84 -1.12 6.57
CA VAL A 153 0.96 -0.54 5.54
C VAL A 153 1.34 -0.94 4.11
N PHE A 154 2.60 -1.35 3.96
CA PHE A 154 3.21 -1.79 2.70
C PHE A 154 4.21 -2.90 2.99
N ARG A 155 4.28 -3.86 2.08
CA ARG A 155 5.34 -4.83 2.00
C ARG A 155 5.90 -4.83 0.58
N PHE A 156 7.18 -4.50 0.45
CA PHE A 156 7.89 -4.50 -0.82
C PHE A 156 8.96 -5.57 -0.83
N ALA A 157 9.15 -6.22 -1.98
CA ALA A 157 10.30 -7.10 -2.18
C ALA A 157 11.61 -6.33 -1.97
N PRO A 158 12.70 -6.98 -1.49
CA PRO A 158 13.94 -6.30 -1.14
C PRO A 158 14.53 -5.39 -2.24
N PRO A 159 14.58 -5.79 -3.53
CA PRO A 159 15.11 -4.92 -4.58
C PRO A 159 14.31 -3.63 -4.76
N LEU A 160 12.98 -3.76 -4.80
CA LEU A 160 12.05 -2.63 -4.92
C LEU A 160 12.17 -1.70 -3.70
N ARG A 161 12.19 -2.26 -2.49
CA ARG A 161 12.37 -1.50 -1.24
C ARG A 161 13.66 -0.69 -1.26
N GLN A 162 14.77 -1.28 -1.72
CA GLN A 162 16.05 -0.58 -1.80
C GLN A 162 16.01 0.57 -2.82
N ALA A 163 15.40 0.34 -3.99
CA ALA A 163 15.24 1.36 -5.00
C ALA A 163 14.38 2.54 -4.53
N LEU A 164 13.23 2.25 -3.92
CA LEU A 164 12.34 3.27 -3.34
C LEU A 164 13.05 4.05 -2.24
N THR A 165 13.78 3.39 -1.34
CA THR A 165 14.54 4.07 -0.27
C THR A 165 15.51 5.09 -0.85
N ARG A 166 16.27 4.74 -1.89
CA ARG A 166 17.19 5.68 -2.55
C ARG A 166 16.46 6.85 -3.19
N ARG A 167 15.32 6.61 -3.84
CA ARG A 167 14.51 7.67 -4.46
C ARG A 167 13.94 8.62 -3.42
N LEU A 168 13.35 8.09 -2.33
CA LEU A 168 12.76 8.87 -1.26
C LEU A 168 13.80 9.71 -0.49
N GLN A 169 15.03 9.22 -0.35
CA GLN A 169 16.14 9.99 0.25
C GLN A 169 16.53 11.25 -0.53
N ALA A 170 16.18 11.33 -1.82
CA ALA A 170 16.43 12.52 -2.64
C ALA A 170 15.30 13.55 -2.55
N LEU A 171 14.16 13.21 -1.94
CA LEU A 171 13.02 14.11 -1.80
C LEU A 171 13.17 15.00 -0.55
N PRO A 172 12.52 16.18 -0.53
CA PRO A 172 12.44 17.00 0.66
C PRO A 172 11.81 16.24 1.85
N VAL A 173 12.23 16.60 3.05
CA VAL A 173 11.61 16.08 4.28
C VAL A 173 10.21 16.67 4.41
N VAL A 174 9.23 15.81 4.67
CA VAL A 174 7.82 16.17 4.92
C VAL A 174 7.50 16.08 6.41
N SER A 175 6.38 16.69 6.81
CA SER A 175 5.90 16.57 8.19
C SER A 175 5.43 15.14 8.52
N ASP A 176 5.38 14.78 9.81
CA ASP A 176 4.88 13.47 10.24
C ASP A 176 3.42 13.23 9.77
N ASP A 177 2.58 14.26 9.78
CA ASP A 177 1.19 14.16 9.32
C ASP A 177 1.10 13.97 7.79
N GLU A 178 1.97 14.61 7.04
CA GLU A 178 2.07 14.44 5.58
C GLU A 178 2.65 13.07 5.22
N TYR A 179 3.61 12.57 6.00
CA TYR A 179 4.19 11.23 5.82
C TYR A 179 3.16 10.09 5.95
N VAL A 180 2.15 10.27 6.80
CA VAL A 180 1.06 9.28 6.97
C VAL A 180 -0.19 9.61 6.16
N ALA A 181 -0.21 10.71 5.40
CA ALA A 181 -1.36 11.09 4.61
C ALA A 181 -1.62 10.07 3.48
N PRO A 182 -2.88 9.66 3.25
CA PRO A 182 -3.25 8.79 2.14
C PRO A 182 -2.75 9.29 0.78
N SER A 183 -2.84 10.58 0.48
CA SER A 183 -2.30 11.17 -0.76
C SER A 183 -0.82 10.83 -0.97
N THR A 184 0.04 11.18 -0.01
CA THR A 184 1.48 10.87 -0.02
C THR A 184 1.74 9.38 -0.18
N ARG A 185 0.94 8.53 0.46
CA ARG A 185 1.11 7.08 0.40
C ARG A 185 0.72 6.48 -0.94
N VAL A 186 -0.28 7.05 -1.61
CA VAL A 186 -0.62 6.69 -2.98
C VAL A 186 0.53 7.06 -3.93
N GLU A 187 1.15 8.23 -3.76
CA GLU A 187 2.32 8.62 -4.56
C GLU A 187 3.49 7.64 -4.42
N VAL A 188 3.74 7.12 -3.20
CA VAL A 188 4.78 6.09 -2.98
C VAL A 188 4.45 4.81 -3.75
N VAL A 189 3.18 4.43 -3.82
CA VAL A 189 2.74 3.26 -4.61
C VAL A 189 2.92 3.53 -6.10
N ASP A 190 2.54 4.73 -6.58
CA ASP A 190 2.76 5.13 -7.97
C ASP A 190 4.24 5.05 -8.35
N MET A 191 5.15 5.58 -7.50
CA MET A 191 6.61 5.46 -7.71
C MET A 191 7.10 4.00 -7.73
N ALA A 192 6.47 3.11 -6.95
CA ALA A 192 6.82 1.70 -6.92
C ALA A 192 6.48 1.01 -8.25
N PHE A 193 5.29 1.26 -8.80
CA PHE A 193 4.86 0.72 -10.07
C PHE A 193 5.64 1.33 -11.26
N GLU A 194 5.94 2.63 -11.24
CA GLU A 194 6.84 3.25 -12.21
C GLU A 194 8.20 2.54 -12.28
N TRP A 195 8.77 2.20 -11.12
CA TRP A 195 10.06 1.50 -11.06
C TRP A 195 9.98 0.07 -11.60
N LEU A 196 8.91 -0.66 -11.28
CA LEU A 196 8.68 -2.01 -11.78
C LEU A 196 8.54 -2.02 -13.31
N GLU A 197 7.76 -1.09 -13.86
CA GLU A 197 7.58 -0.93 -15.30
C GLU A 197 8.91 -0.62 -16.00
N ALA A 198 9.67 0.33 -15.47
CA ALA A 198 10.99 0.69 -16.02
C ALA A 198 11.99 -0.48 -15.97
N THR A 199 11.92 -1.33 -14.94
CA THR A 199 12.80 -2.49 -14.78
C THR A 199 12.42 -3.61 -15.74
N ASN A 200 11.12 -3.86 -15.91
CA ASN A 200 10.62 -4.84 -16.87
C ASN A 200 10.99 -4.48 -18.31
N ASN A 201 10.87 -3.21 -18.68
CA ASN A 201 11.21 -2.74 -20.03
C ASN A 201 12.71 -2.87 -20.34
N LYS A 202 13.60 -2.64 -19.35
CA LYS A 202 15.04 -2.85 -19.52
C LYS A 202 15.39 -4.30 -19.79
N HIS A 203 14.84 -5.22 -18.99
CA HIS A 203 15.04 -6.65 -19.20
C HIS A 203 14.51 -7.15 -20.55
N ALA A 204 13.46 -6.53 -21.09
CA ALA A 204 12.96 -6.86 -22.43
C ALA A 204 13.93 -6.42 -23.55
N HIS A 205 14.62 -5.29 -23.39
CA HIS A 205 15.55 -4.77 -24.40
C HIS A 205 16.91 -5.49 -24.40
N ASP A 206 17.37 -5.96 -23.24
CA ASP A 206 18.64 -6.70 -23.10
C ASP A 206 18.60 -8.12 -23.71
N HIS A 207 17.43 -8.59 -24.16
CA HIS A 207 17.21 -9.94 -24.73
C HIS A 207 17.03 -9.96 -26.27
N GLU A 208 17.36 -8.88 -26.99
CA GLU A 208 17.36 -8.88 -28.46
C GLU A 208 18.47 -9.83 -28.98
N PRO A 209 18.13 -10.90 -29.71
CA PRO A 209 19.12 -11.88 -30.15
C PRO A 209 20.04 -11.26 -31.19
N ALA A 210 21.36 -11.38 -30.97
CA ALA A 210 22.37 -10.98 -31.94
C ALA A 210 22.07 -11.63 -33.30
N GLU A 211 21.99 -10.80 -34.35
CA GLU A 211 21.84 -11.29 -35.72
C GLU A 211 22.95 -12.30 -36.03
N PRO A 212 22.63 -13.43 -36.67
CA PRO A 212 23.65 -14.38 -37.08
C PRO A 212 24.55 -13.71 -38.12
N GLU A 213 25.84 -13.56 -37.80
CA GLU A 213 26.87 -13.17 -38.77
C GLU A 213 26.92 -14.22 -39.89
N GLU A 214 26.69 -13.77 -41.13
CA GLU A 214 26.81 -14.58 -42.36
C GLU A 214 28.27 -14.88 -42.74
#